data_AF-A0A1X1ZWX8-F1
#
_entry.id   AF-A0A1X1ZWX8-F1
#
_cell.length_a   1.000
_cell.length_b   1.000
_cell.length_c   1.000
_cell.angle_alpha   90.00
_cell.angle_beta   90.00
_cell.angle_gamma   90.00
#
_symmetry.space_group_name_H-M   'P 1'
#
loop_
_entity.id
_entity.type
_entity.pdbx_description
1 polymer ?
#
loop_
_entity_poly.entity_id
_entity_poly.type
_entity_poly.pdbx_seq_one_letter_code
_entity_poly.pdbx_strand_id
1 'polypeptide(L)'
;MSYVMAAPAILTAAAVDVAGVGSTLNAAHVAAAPPTIGLIPAAADEVSAGIAQLFSRCAQDYHALAARAAAFNEQFVQHLKASADSYVAAEAAAAASLQHLNASPASSVGGIAAAVPTQLTEAINGIWNMLTSFAATLQTFLFELALIPVIGAYLLAGLAYLIIGFAILAVQFSQFFVLVL
;
A
#
# COMPACT_ATOMS: atom_id res chain seq x y z
N MET A 1 -20.32 5.01 32.04
CA MET A 1 -20.69 5.01 30.61
C MET A 1 -19.83 6.04 29.89
N SER A 2 -18.93 5.62 29.00
CA SER A 2 -18.17 6.55 28.16
C SER A 2 -19.04 6.96 26.96
N TYR A 3 -19.37 8.24 26.85
CA TYR A 3 -19.96 8.78 25.63
C TYR A 3 -18.88 8.77 24.54
N VAL A 4 -19.14 8.08 23.43
CA VAL A 4 -18.31 8.13 22.23
C VAL A 4 -18.90 9.21 21.33
N MET A 5 -18.22 10.34 21.21
CA MET A 5 -18.53 11.34 20.18
C MET A 5 -17.61 11.12 19.00
N ALA A 6 -18.17 10.88 17.82
CA ALA A 6 -17.44 10.95 16.57
C ALA A 6 -17.54 12.36 15.99
N ALA A 7 -16.45 12.88 15.44
CA ALA A 7 -16.42 14.15 14.71
C ALA A 7 -16.12 13.87 13.23
N PRO A 8 -17.13 13.57 12.39
CA PRO A 8 -16.92 13.18 10.99
C PRO A 8 -16.12 14.22 10.20
N ALA A 9 -16.32 15.50 10.48
CA ALA A 9 -15.59 16.60 9.85
C ALA A 9 -14.07 16.50 10.05
N ILE A 10 -13.60 16.03 11.21
CA ILE A 10 -12.17 15.84 11.49
C ILE A 10 -11.62 14.63 10.72
N LEU A 11 -12.41 13.56 10.57
CA LEU A 11 -12.02 12.40 9.76
C LEU A 11 -11.93 12.76 8.27
N THR A 12 -12.87 13.56 7.76
CA THR A 12 -12.81 14.07 6.38
C THR A 12 -11.60 14.97 6.16
N ALA A 13 -11.28 15.87 7.10
CA ALA A 13 -10.09 16.72 7.03
C ALA A 13 -8.81 15.88 7.04
N ALA A 14 -8.71 14.90 7.95
CA ALA A 14 -7.58 13.99 8.00
C ALA A 14 -7.41 13.18 6.69
N ALA A 15 -8.51 12.76 6.06
CA ALA A 15 -8.44 12.09 4.75
C ALA A 15 -7.89 13.00 3.63
N VAL A 16 -8.18 14.31 3.69
CA VAL A 16 -7.60 15.29 2.77
C VAL A 16 -6.10 15.46 3.04
N ASP A 17 -5.70 15.58 4.31
CA ASP A 17 -4.29 15.73 4.68
C ASP A 17 -3.47 14.51 4.26
N VAL A 18 -3.97 13.30 4.51
CA VAL A 18 -3.31 12.05 4.10
C VAL A 18 -3.20 11.93 2.58
N ALA A 19 -4.22 12.35 1.83
CA ALA A 19 -4.15 12.40 0.37
C ALA A 19 -3.09 13.41 -0.12
N GLY A 20 -2.96 14.54 0.58
CA GLY A 20 -1.90 15.52 0.33
C GLY A 20 -0.51 14.91 0.52
N VAL A 21 -0.29 14.20 1.62
CA VAL A 21 0.97 13.48 1.87
C VAL A 21 1.24 12.46 0.76
N GLY A 22 0.26 11.63 0.40
CA GLY A 22 0.39 10.65 -0.69
C GLY A 22 0.78 11.29 -2.03
N SER A 23 0.18 12.43 -2.36
CA SER A 23 0.51 13.21 -3.56
C SER A 23 1.96 13.71 -3.55
N THR A 24 2.40 14.32 -2.44
CA THR A 24 3.78 14.82 -2.30
C THR A 24 4.80 13.69 -2.39
N LEU A 25 4.49 12.54 -1.80
CA LEU A 25 5.36 11.36 -1.82
C LEU A 25 5.46 10.78 -3.24
N ASN A 26 4.35 10.67 -3.95
CA ASN A 26 4.35 10.23 -5.35
C ASN A 26 5.19 11.16 -6.25
N ALA A 27 5.07 12.48 -6.08
CA ALA A 27 5.90 13.44 -6.81
C ALA A 27 7.39 13.24 -6.52
N ALA A 28 7.76 12.97 -5.26
CA ALA A 28 9.13 12.66 -4.88
C ALA A 28 9.63 11.35 -5.52
N HIS A 29 8.82 10.29 -5.53
CA HIS A 29 9.18 9.04 -6.21
C HIS A 29 9.40 9.23 -7.71
N VAL A 30 8.50 9.95 -8.39
CA VAL A 30 8.64 10.27 -9.83
C VAL A 30 9.90 11.08 -10.09
N ALA A 31 10.21 12.08 -9.26
CA ALA A 31 11.44 12.87 -9.42
C ALA A 31 12.71 12.05 -9.17
N ALA A 32 12.67 11.11 -8.23
CA ALA A 32 13.81 10.26 -7.90
C ALA A 32 14.04 9.10 -8.90
N ALA A 33 13.03 8.71 -9.68
CA ALA A 33 13.12 7.54 -10.56
C ALA A 33 14.21 7.64 -11.66
N PRO A 34 14.28 8.71 -12.47
CA PRO A 34 15.30 8.81 -13.51
C PRO A 34 16.75 8.71 -13.00
N PRO A 35 17.19 9.47 -11.97
CA PRO A 35 18.58 9.42 -11.52
C PRO A 35 18.94 8.14 -10.76
N THR A 36 17.96 7.39 -10.23
CA THR A 36 18.22 6.15 -9.47
C THR A 36 18.19 4.90 -10.36
N ILE A 37 17.34 4.87 -11.38
CA ILE A 37 17.28 3.77 -12.35
C ILE A 37 18.39 3.91 -13.40
N GLY A 38 18.71 5.14 -13.81
CA GLY A 38 19.72 5.44 -14.84
C GLY A 38 21.13 5.70 -14.29
N LEU A 39 21.56 4.96 -13.25
CA LEU A 39 22.85 5.18 -12.61
C LEU A 39 24.01 4.89 -13.60
N ILE A 40 24.95 5.84 -13.70
CA ILE A 40 26.12 5.73 -14.56
C ILE A 40 27.27 5.07 -13.78
N PRO A 41 28.05 4.15 -14.39
CA PRO A 41 29.24 3.57 -13.76
C PRO A 41 30.24 4.63 -13.28
N ALA A 42 30.82 4.43 -12.10
CA ALA A 42 31.81 5.35 -11.53
C ALA A 42 33.13 5.38 -12.32
N ALA A 43 33.46 4.29 -12.99
CA ALA A 43 34.59 4.15 -13.90
C ALA A 43 34.25 3.16 -15.03
N ALA A 44 35.13 3.06 -16.03
CA ALA A 44 34.94 2.23 -17.23
C ALA A 44 35.19 0.72 -17.01
N ASP A 45 35.56 0.33 -15.80
CA ASP A 45 35.81 -1.08 -15.47
C ASP A 45 34.50 -1.86 -15.25
N GLU A 46 34.59 -3.18 -15.41
CA GLU A 46 33.46 -4.08 -15.31
C GLU A 46 32.86 -4.15 -13.89
N VAL A 47 33.65 -3.88 -12.84
CA VAL A 47 33.16 -3.87 -11.46
C VAL A 47 32.28 -2.64 -11.22
N SER A 48 32.73 -1.46 -11.65
CA SER A 48 31.94 -0.22 -11.63
C SER A 48 30.65 -0.35 -12.44
N ALA A 49 30.73 -0.98 -13.62
CA ALA A 49 29.54 -1.23 -14.45
C ALA A 49 28.56 -2.20 -13.77
N GLY A 50 29.07 -3.28 -13.16
CA GLY A 50 28.27 -4.23 -12.41
C GLY A 50 27.59 -3.63 -11.17
N ILE A 51 28.31 -2.78 -10.43
CA ILE A 51 27.75 -2.05 -9.27
C ILE A 51 26.65 -1.08 -9.72
N ALA A 52 26.85 -0.33 -10.80
CA ALA A 52 25.82 0.57 -11.32
C ALA A 52 24.55 -0.20 -11.73
N GLN A 53 24.70 -1.32 -12.44
CA GLN A 53 23.57 -2.20 -12.80
C GLN A 53 22.84 -2.76 -11.57
N LEU A 54 23.58 -3.13 -10.53
CA LEU A 54 23.01 -3.61 -9.27
C LEU A 54 22.11 -2.56 -8.62
N PHE A 55 22.61 -1.33 -8.47
CA PHE A 55 21.83 -0.23 -7.90
C PHE A 55 20.63 0.15 -8.77
N SER A 56 20.79 0.18 -10.09
CA SER A 56 19.68 0.39 -11.03
C SER A 56 18.56 -0.62 -10.84
N ARG A 57 18.88 -1.89 -10.62
CA ARG A 57 17.89 -2.94 -10.39
C ARG A 57 17.21 -2.80 -9.03
N CYS A 58 17.97 -2.50 -7.98
CA CYS A 58 17.42 -2.18 -6.66
C CYS A 58 16.44 -0.99 -6.74
N ALA A 59 16.78 0.04 -7.50
CA ALA A 59 15.90 1.18 -7.74
C ALA A 59 14.60 0.76 -8.46
N GLN A 60 14.68 -0.10 -9.49
CA GLN A 60 13.49 -0.61 -10.19
C GLN A 60 12.54 -1.36 -9.24
N ASP A 61 13.07 -2.24 -8.39
CA ASP A 61 12.27 -2.99 -7.42
C ASP A 61 11.63 -2.04 -6.38
N TYR A 62 12.40 -1.06 -5.90
CA TYR A 62 11.89 -0.02 -5.01
C TYR A 62 10.76 0.79 -5.64
N HIS A 63 10.91 1.26 -6.88
CA HIS A 63 9.88 2.05 -7.55
C HIS A 63 8.61 1.24 -7.85
N ALA A 64 8.75 -0.06 -8.16
CA ALA A 64 7.61 -0.96 -8.29
C ALA A 64 6.83 -1.10 -6.98
N LEU A 65 7.54 -1.21 -5.86
CA LEU A 65 6.93 -1.25 -4.53
C LEU A 65 6.29 0.10 -4.15
N ALA A 66 6.95 1.22 -4.46
CA ALA A 66 6.44 2.56 -4.22
C ALA A 66 5.12 2.82 -4.95
N ALA A 67 4.99 2.34 -6.20
CA ALA A 67 3.73 2.42 -6.95
C ALA A 67 2.58 1.65 -6.27
N ARG A 68 2.87 0.49 -5.69
CA ARG A 68 1.87 -0.29 -4.93
C ARG A 68 1.50 0.39 -3.62
N ALA A 69 2.46 1.00 -2.94
CA ALA A 69 2.23 1.79 -1.73
C ALA A 69 1.33 3.02 -2.02
N ALA A 70 1.51 3.67 -3.18
CA ALA A 70 0.64 4.77 -3.62
C ALA A 70 -0.82 4.29 -3.82
N ALA A 71 -1.02 3.17 -4.50
CA ALA A 71 -2.36 2.59 -4.68
C ALA A 71 -3.02 2.22 -3.34
N PHE A 72 -2.24 1.69 -2.39
CA PHE A 72 -2.73 1.43 -1.03
C PHE A 72 -3.13 2.71 -0.29
N ASN A 73 -2.33 3.79 -0.40
CA ASN A 73 -2.66 5.07 0.22
C ASN A 73 -3.98 5.64 -0.30
N GLU A 74 -4.25 5.52 -1.61
CA GLU A 74 -5.53 5.93 -2.21
C GLU A 74 -6.72 5.16 -1.62
N GLN A 75 -6.59 3.82 -1.50
CA GLN A 75 -7.62 2.99 -0.87
C GLN A 75 -7.83 3.38 0.59
N PHE A 76 -6.74 3.59 1.34
CA PHE A 76 -6.82 4.03 2.74
C PHE A 76 -7.59 5.34 2.89
N VAL A 77 -7.32 6.34 2.03
CA VAL A 77 -8.06 7.61 2.01
C VAL A 77 -9.54 7.39 1.69
N GLN A 78 -9.87 6.50 0.75
CA GLN A 78 -11.26 6.15 0.42
C GLN A 78 -11.99 5.53 1.61
N HIS A 79 -11.35 4.58 2.31
CA HIS A 79 -11.91 3.96 3.52
C HIS A 79 -12.10 4.98 4.65
N LEU A 80 -11.14 5.89 4.83
CA LEU A 80 -11.25 6.92 5.84
C LEU A 80 -12.45 7.85 5.56
N LYS A 81 -12.68 8.23 4.31
CA LYS A 81 -13.87 9.00 3.90
C LYS A 81 -15.17 8.22 4.14
N ALA A 82 -15.23 6.97 3.69
CA ALA A 82 -16.41 6.12 3.88
C ALA A 82 -16.76 5.92 5.36
N SER A 83 -15.75 5.83 6.23
CA SER A 83 -15.98 5.77 7.68
C SER A 83 -16.58 7.07 8.23
N ALA A 84 -16.13 8.25 7.77
CA ALA A 84 -16.72 9.53 8.15
C ALA A 84 -18.20 9.60 7.70
N ASP A 85 -18.50 9.20 6.47
CA ASP A 85 -19.86 9.17 5.93
C ASP A 85 -20.78 8.23 6.72
N SER A 86 -20.25 7.11 7.23
CA SER A 86 -21.03 6.20 8.08
C SER A 86 -21.51 6.83 9.39
N TYR A 87 -20.68 7.67 10.01
CA TYR A 87 -21.05 8.39 11.22
C TYR A 87 -22.10 9.47 10.93
N VAL A 88 -22.01 10.14 9.77
CA VAL A 88 -23.04 11.10 9.32
C VAL A 88 -24.37 10.38 9.05
N ALA A 89 -24.34 9.22 8.39
CA ALA A 89 -25.53 8.42 8.13
C ALA A 89 -26.19 7.92 9.42
N ALA A 90 -25.40 7.50 10.41
CA ALA A 90 -25.91 7.11 11.72
C ALA A 90 -26.62 8.26 12.44
N GLU A 91 -26.04 9.47 12.42
CA GLU A 91 -26.65 10.67 13.00
C GLU A 91 -27.96 11.03 12.29
N ALA A 92 -27.99 10.95 10.96
CA ALA A 92 -29.21 11.20 10.16
C ALA A 92 -30.32 10.19 10.48
N ALA A 93 -29.99 8.90 10.62
CA ALA A 93 -30.95 7.86 10.99
C ALA A 93 -31.51 8.05 12.41
N ALA A 94 -30.65 8.46 13.35
CA ALA A 94 -31.08 8.82 14.71
C ALA A 94 -32.02 10.03 14.70
N ALA A 95 -31.70 11.09 13.94
CA ALA A 95 -32.54 12.27 13.79
C ALA A 95 -33.90 11.95 13.14
N ALA A 96 -33.92 11.14 12.08
CA ALA A 96 -35.16 10.71 11.41
C ALA A 96 -36.07 9.90 12.35
N SER A 97 -35.47 9.05 13.19
CA SER A 97 -36.20 8.27 14.21
C SER A 97 -36.89 9.19 15.23
N LEU A 98 -36.18 10.22 15.71
CA LEU A 98 -36.73 11.22 16.64
C LEU A 98 -37.86 12.06 16.00
N GLN A 99 -37.70 12.44 14.73
CA GLN A 99 -38.75 13.15 13.99
C GLN A 99 -40.02 12.30 13.83
N HIS A 100 -39.86 11.01 13.51
CA HIS A 100 -40.98 10.07 13.37
C HIS A 100 -41.73 9.87 14.69
N LEU A 101 -40.99 9.76 15.80
CA LEU A 101 -41.55 9.68 17.16
C LEU A 101 -42.38 10.91 17.51
N ASN A 102 -41.94 12.11 17.11
CA ASN A 102 -42.64 13.36 17.37
C ASN A 102 -43.88 13.54 16.47
N ALA A 103 -43.85 13.02 15.24
CA ALA A 103 -44.95 13.15 14.29
C ALA A 103 -46.11 12.18 14.56
N SER A 104 -45.83 10.97 15.05
CA SER A 104 -46.85 9.92 15.26
C SER A 104 -46.58 9.07 16.50
N PRO A 105 -46.98 9.52 17.71
CA PRO A 105 -46.73 8.79 18.96
C PRO A 105 -47.40 7.39 19.01
N ALA A 106 -48.54 7.22 18.34
CA ALA A 106 -49.40 6.04 18.44
C ALA A 106 -49.10 4.91 17.41
N SER A 107 -48.48 5.22 16.27
CA SER A 107 -48.00 4.22 15.28
C SER A 107 -46.49 4.01 15.35
N SER A 108 -45.84 4.62 16.35
CA SER A 108 -44.41 4.76 16.50
C SER A 108 -43.69 3.42 16.40
N VAL A 109 -43.96 2.45 17.27
CA VAL A 109 -43.16 1.21 17.39
C VAL A 109 -43.00 0.41 16.08
N GLY A 110 -44.03 0.35 15.23
CA GLY A 110 -43.98 -0.40 13.96
C GLY A 110 -43.24 0.30 12.82
N GLY A 111 -43.31 1.64 12.75
CA GLY A 111 -42.68 2.45 11.70
C GLY A 111 -41.16 2.63 11.89
N ILE A 112 -40.73 2.89 13.11
CA ILE A 112 -39.29 2.93 13.47
C ILE A 112 -38.64 1.55 13.30
N ALA A 113 -39.35 0.46 13.61
CA ALA A 113 -38.84 -0.90 13.43
C ALA A 113 -38.72 -1.34 11.96
N ALA A 114 -39.36 -0.65 11.00
CA ALA A 114 -39.32 -1.00 9.58
C ALA A 114 -38.37 -0.11 8.75
N ALA A 115 -38.21 1.17 9.12
CA ALA A 115 -37.38 2.13 8.37
C ALA A 115 -35.92 2.21 8.86
N VAL A 116 -35.66 1.94 10.14
CA VAL A 116 -34.32 2.01 10.74
C VAL A 116 -33.44 0.78 10.46
N PRO A 117 -33.96 -0.47 10.39
CA PRO A 117 -33.08 -1.63 10.24
C PRO A 117 -32.50 -1.74 8.83
N THR A 118 -33.25 -1.45 7.77
CA THR A 118 -32.80 -1.73 6.39
C THR A 118 -31.67 -0.81 5.94
N GLN A 119 -31.83 0.51 6.08
CA GLN A 119 -30.79 1.48 5.70
C GLN A 119 -29.52 1.32 6.55
N LEU A 120 -29.68 1.10 7.86
CA LEU A 120 -28.54 0.89 8.75
C LEU A 120 -27.84 -0.45 8.46
N THR A 121 -28.59 -1.50 8.16
CA THR A 121 -28.03 -2.83 7.82
C THR A 121 -27.29 -2.79 6.48
N GLU A 122 -27.83 -2.13 5.47
CA GLU A 122 -27.15 -1.95 4.18
C GLU A 122 -25.87 -1.12 4.33
N ALA A 123 -25.91 -0.02 5.10
CA ALA A 123 -24.73 0.78 5.40
C ALA A 123 -23.66 -0.03 6.16
N ILE A 124 -24.04 -0.78 7.20
CA ILE A 124 -23.14 -1.64 7.98
C ILE A 124 -22.52 -2.72 7.08
N ASN A 125 -23.31 -3.39 6.25
CA ASN A 125 -22.82 -4.41 5.33
C ASN A 125 -21.86 -3.82 4.28
N GLY A 126 -22.16 -2.63 3.77
CA GLY A 126 -21.27 -1.89 2.87
C GLY A 126 -19.91 -1.60 3.51
N ILE A 127 -19.90 -1.09 4.75
CA ILE A 127 -18.68 -0.83 5.53
C ILE A 127 -17.90 -2.12 5.78
N TRP A 128 -18.60 -3.20 6.14
CA TRP A 128 -17.98 -4.49 6.41
C TRP A 128 -17.25 -5.05 5.19
N ASN A 129 -17.89 -4.98 4.02
CA ASN A 129 -17.30 -5.39 2.74
C ASN A 129 -16.09 -4.51 2.34
N MET A 130 -16.18 -3.21 2.60
CA MET A 130 -15.05 -2.30 2.45
C MET A 130 -13.88 -2.66 3.37
N LEU A 131 -14.14 -2.90 4.66
CA LEU A 131 -13.09 -3.23 5.63
C LEU A 131 -12.39 -4.56 5.30
N THR A 132 -13.17 -5.57 4.89
CA THR A 132 -12.61 -6.88 4.52
C THR A 132 -11.80 -6.82 3.23
N SER A 133 -12.23 -6.06 2.22
CA SER A 133 -11.45 -5.84 0.99
C SER A 133 -10.17 -5.02 1.23
N PHE A 134 -10.23 -4.01 2.11
CA PHE A 134 -9.04 -3.28 2.56
C PHE A 134 -8.04 -4.20 3.26
N ALA A 135 -8.52 -4.99 4.24
CA ALA A 135 -7.67 -5.91 4.99
C ALA A 135 -7.00 -6.94 4.08
N ALA A 136 -7.72 -7.47 3.08
CA ALA A 136 -7.15 -8.37 2.08
C ALA A 136 -6.06 -7.69 1.23
N THR A 137 -6.28 -6.44 0.80
CA THR A 137 -5.29 -5.70 0.01
C THR A 137 -4.06 -5.36 0.85
N LEU A 138 -4.25 -4.90 2.09
CA LEU A 138 -3.20 -4.67 3.07
C LEU A 138 -2.37 -5.94 3.30
N GLN A 139 -3.04 -7.08 3.54
CA GLN A 139 -2.37 -8.35 3.76
C GLN A 139 -1.50 -8.74 2.56
N THR A 140 -2.01 -8.56 1.34
CA THR A 140 -1.27 -8.88 0.11
C THR A 140 -0.06 -7.95 -0.05
N PHE A 141 -0.25 -6.65 0.20
CA PHE A 141 0.83 -5.66 0.17
C PHE A 141 1.92 -5.98 1.20
N LEU A 142 1.55 -6.27 2.45
CA LEU A 142 2.51 -6.61 3.51
C LEU A 142 3.26 -7.92 3.21
N PHE A 143 2.59 -8.90 2.62
CA PHE A 143 3.22 -10.16 2.22
C PHE A 143 4.23 -9.95 1.08
N GLU A 144 3.87 -9.19 0.05
CA GLU A 144 4.76 -8.82 -1.05
C GLU A 144 5.96 -7.97 -0.57
N LEU A 145 5.72 -6.99 0.30
CA LEU A 145 6.76 -6.19 0.93
C LEU A 145 7.79 -7.06 1.68
N ALA A 146 7.33 -8.13 2.34
CA ALA A 146 8.19 -9.06 3.05
C ALA A 146 8.94 -10.04 2.12
N LEU A 147 8.36 -10.39 0.96
CA LEU A 147 8.87 -11.45 0.08
C LEU A 147 9.87 -10.94 -0.98
N ILE A 148 9.68 -9.73 -1.52
CA ILE A 148 10.56 -9.11 -2.53
C ILE A 148 12.03 -9.02 -2.08
N PRO A 149 12.38 -8.54 -0.86
CA PRO A 149 13.78 -8.47 -0.43
C PRO A 149 14.40 -9.86 -0.23
N VAL A 150 13.59 -10.87 0.12
CA VAL A 150 14.04 -12.26 0.30
C VAL A 150 14.39 -12.87 -1.06
N ILE A 151 13.48 -12.82 -2.03
CA ILE A 151 13.70 -13.36 -3.38
C ILE A 151 14.82 -12.59 -4.10
N GLY A 152 14.85 -11.26 -3.97
CA GLY A 152 15.89 -10.40 -4.51
C GLY A 152 17.28 -10.78 -3.96
N ALA A 153 17.42 -10.95 -2.64
CA ALA A 153 18.68 -11.35 -2.01
C ALA A 153 19.17 -12.73 -2.51
N TYR A 154 18.27 -13.70 -2.70
CA TYR A 154 18.65 -15.03 -3.22
C TYR A 154 19.09 -15.01 -4.69
N LEU A 155 18.42 -14.23 -5.54
CA LEU A 155 18.83 -14.08 -6.95
C LEU A 155 20.18 -13.38 -7.10
N LEU A 156 20.43 -12.37 -6.27
CA LEU A 156 21.67 -11.59 -6.25
C LEU A 156 22.85 -12.43 -5.71
N ALA A 157 22.62 -13.16 -4.62
CA ALA A 157 23.58 -14.13 -4.11
C ALA A 157 23.90 -15.22 -5.15
N GLY A 158 22.88 -15.76 -5.83
CA GLY A 158 23.07 -16.74 -6.90
C GLY A 158 23.91 -16.20 -8.07
N LEU A 159 23.68 -14.96 -8.48
CA LEU A 159 24.44 -14.31 -9.55
C LEU A 159 25.89 -14.01 -9.14
N ALA A 160 26.12 -13.59 -7.89
CA ALA A 160 27.46 -13.42 -7.34
C ALA A 160 28.24 -14.76 -7.28
N TYR A 161 27.58 -15.86 -6.86
CA TYR A 161 28.18 -17.19 -6.88
C TYR A 161 28.55 -17.65 -8.29
N LEU A 162 27.72 -17.32 -9.29
CA LEU A 162 28.00 -17.66 -10.69
C LEU A 162 29.21 -16.90 -11.23
N ILE A 163 29.28 -15.59 -10.97
CA ILE A 163 30.42 -14.74 -11.37
C ILE A 163 31.72 -15.24 -10.73
N ILE A 164 31.70 -15.51 -9.42
CA ILE A 164 32.87 -16.02 -8.69
C ILE A 164 33.27 -17.41 -9.21
N GLY A 165 32.31 -18.30 -9.44
CA GLY A 165 32.56 -19.62 -10.00
C GLY A 165 33.20 -19.57 -11.39
N PHE A 166 32.73 -18.67 -12.25
CA PHE A 166 33.30 -18.45 -13.58
C PHE A 166 34.74 -17.90 -13.52
N ALA A 167 35.00 -16.95 -12.62
CA ALA A 167 36.34 -16.40 -12.41
C ALA A 167 37.34 -17.47 -11.93
N ILE A 168 36.92 -18.36 -11.02
CA ILE A 168 37.76 -19.46 -10.53
C ILE A 168 38.08 -20.46 -11.65
N LEU A 169 37.09 -20.83 -12.46
CA LEU A 169 37.26 -21.73 -13.61
C LEU A 169 38.22 -21.14 -14.65
N ALA A 170 38.10 -19.85 -14.96
CA ALA A 170 38.98 -19.15 -15.89
C ALA A 170 40.45 -19.15 -15.41
N VAL A 171 40.68 -18.93 -14.10
CA VAL A 171 42.02 -18.97 -13.50
C VAL A 171 42.59 -20.39 -13.53
N GLN A 172 41.82 -21.42 -13.16
CA GLN A 172 42.28 -22.80 -13.20
C GLN A 172 42.63 -23.26 -14.63
N PHE A 173 41.83 -22.87 -15.62
CA PHE A 173 42.09 -23.20 -17.02
C PHE A 173 43.38 -22.54 -17.53
N SER A 174 43.63 -21.28 -17.14
CA SER A 174 44.88 -20.59 -17.45
C SER A 174 46.11 -21.24 -16.81
N GLN A 175 46.02 -21.70 -15.57
CA GLN A 175 47.13 -22.37 -14.88
C GLN A 175 47.43 -23.75 -15.47
N PHE A 176 46.39 -24.48 -15.89
CA PHE A 176 46.53 -25.80 -16.53
C PHE A 176 47.22 -25.70 -17.90
N PHE A 177 46.94 -24.66 -18.67
CA PHE A 177 47.58 -24.41 -19.96
C PHE A 177 49.09 -24.11 -19.82
N VAL A 178 49.50 -23.40 -18.76
CA VAL A 178 50.90 -23.08 -18.48
C VAL A 178 51.71 -24.29 -17.98
N LEU A 179 51.06 -25.27 -17.35
CA LEU A 179 51.70 -26.50 -16.86
C LEU A 179 51.87 -27.59 -17.92
N VAL A 180 51.16 -27.49 -19.05
CA VAL A 180 51.14 -28.48 -20.13
C VAL A 180 52.02 -28.07 -21.32
N LEU A 181 52.62 -26.87 -21.28
CA LEU A 181 53.54 -26.33 -22.29
C LEU A 181 54.99 -26.31 -21.76
#